data_AF-A0A0S8A9T6-F1
#
_entry.id   AF-A0A0S8A9T6-F1
#
_cell.length_a   1.000
_cell.length_b   1.000
_cell.length_c   1.000
_cell.angle_alpha   90.00
_cell.angle_beta   90.00
_cell.angle_gamma   90.00
#
_symmetry.space_group_name_H-M   'P 1'
#
loop_
_entity.id
_entity.type
_entity.pdbx_description
1 polymer ?
#
loop_
_entity_poly.entity_id
_entity_poly.type
_entity_poly.pdbx_seq_one_letter_code
_entity_poly.pdbx_strand_id
1 'polypeptide(L)'
;MKSQRQLLARTVIMLITLVLAFIAFRVQAQDCVDSIDSTTKVEHFRINNNGTVLDTRRNIEWMRCSVGQTWQDGKCAGTPHVMSWEKALATAEASQLKEYNDWRLPTIHELSSIAELRCQQPAINLILFPATFTGDYWTGTEFANNSDMAWLVNFSYGENHTAKKSTSAAMRLVRSAHR
;
A
#
# COMPACT_ATOMS: atom_id res chain seq x y z
N MET A 1 -49.71 20.34 -28.09
CA MET A 1 -49.74 19.74 -26.73
C MET A 1 -48.97 18.40 -26.60
N LYS A 2 -49.05 17.45 -27.56
CA LYS A 2 -48.37 16.13 -27.46
C LYS A 2 -46.83 16.21 -27.54
N SER A 3 -46.30 17.12 -28.36
CA SER A 3 -44.86 17.33 -28.57
C SER A 3 -44.14 17.93 -27.34
N GLN A 4 -44.74 18.91 -26.65
CA GLN A 4 -44.15 19.50 -25.43
C GLN A 4 -44.06 18.50 -24.27
N ARG A 5 -45.04 17.59 -24.12
CA ARG A 5 -44.99 16.53 -23.09
C ARG A 5 -43.86 15.54 -23.34
N GLN A 6 -43.57 15.22 -24.61
CA GLN A 6 -42.46 14.35 -24.98
C GLN A 6 -41.10 15.02 -24.80
N LEU A 7 -41.00 16.32 -25.09
CA LEU A 7 -39.77 17.09 -24.87
C LEU A 7 -39.45 17.22 -23.38
N LEU A 8 -40.45 17.55 -22.56
CA LEU A 8 -40.33 17.61 -21.09
C LEU A 8 -39.97 16.25 -20.47
N ALA A 9 -40.56 15.16 -20.95
CA ALA A 9 -40.21 13.81 -20.49
C ALA A 9 -38.75 13.45 -20.83
N ARG A 10 -38.27 13.82 -22.02
CA ARG A 10 -36.88 13.55 -22.46
C ARG A 10 -35.85 14.35 -21.66
N THR A 11 -36.11 15.63 -21.37
CA THR A 11 -35.20 16.45 -20.54
C THR A 11 -35.20 16.00 -19.07
N VAL A 12 -36.36 15.62 -18.51
CA VAL A 12 -36.42 15.08 -17.14
C VAL A 12 -35.67 13.75 -17.02
N ILE A 13 -35.79 12.84 -17.99
CA ILE A 13 -35.03 11.57 -18.01
C ILE A 13 -33.52 11.83 -18.12
N MET A 14 -33.09 12.77 -18.97
CA MET A 14 -31.68 13.13 -19.12
C MET A 14 -31.09 13.80 -17.86
N LEU A 15 -31.89 14.59 -17.13
CA LEU A 15 -31.49 15.19 -15.85
C LEU A 15 -31.42 14.14 -14.72
N ILE A 16 -32.33 13.15 -14.70
CA ILE A 16 -32.32 12.06 -13.71
C ILE A 16 -31.10 11.14 -13.90
N THR A 17 -30.69 10.85 -15.14
CA THR A 17 -29.49 10.02 -15.40
C THR A 17 -28.18 10.75 -15.08
N LEU A 18 -28.11 12.06 -15.30
CA LEU A 18 -26.96 12.89 -14.90
C LEU A 18 -26.81 13.01 -13.37
N VAL A 19 -27.93 13.06 -12.64
CA VAL A 19 -27.93 13.07 -11.16
C VAL A 19 -27.57 11.70 -10.59
N LEU A 20 -28.00 10.59 -11.22
CA LEU A 20 -27.62 9.22 -10.82
C LEU A 20 -26.15 8.89 -11.13
N ALA A 21 -25.55 9.51 -12.16
CA ALA A 21 -24.12 9.38 -12.46
C ALA A 21 -23.21 10.17 -11.50
N PHE A 22 -23.80 11.07 -10.68
CA PHE A 22 -23.10 11.77 -9.59
C PHE A 22 -23.16 11.01 -8.26
N ILE A 23 -23.87 9.88 -8.19
CA ILE A 23 -23.96 9.07 -6.98
C ILE A 23 -22.72 8.18 -6.88
N ALA A 24 -21.78 8.67 -6.06
CA ALA A 24 -20.73 7.93 -5.37
C ALA A 24 -19.54 7.43 -6.21
N PHE A 25 -18.76 8.37 -6.78
CA PHE A 25 -17.31 8.19 -6.68
C PHE A 25 -16.94 8.36 -5.20
N ARG A 26 -16.92 7.26 -4.45
CA ARG A 26 -16.15 7.23 -3.21
C ARG A 26 -14.68 7.38 -3.62
N VAL A 27 -14.14 8.59 -3.54
CA VAL A 27 -12.71 8.70 -3.28
C VAL A 27 -12.55 8.03 -1.91
N GLN A 28 -12.03 6.81 -1.89
CA GLN A 28 -11.74 6.14 -0.63
C GLN A 28 -10.55 6.90 -0.03
N ALA A 29 -10.86 7.94 0.74
CA ALA A 29 -9.89 8.62 1.58
C ALA A 29 -9.52 7.66 2.73
N GLN A 30 -8.27 7.75 3.17
CA GLN A 30 -7.82 7.07 4.37
C GLN A 30 -8.61 7.58 5.58
N ASP A 31 -9.06 6.69 6.45
CA ASP A 31 -9.79 7.06 7.67
C ASP A 31 -8.80 7.25 8.81
N CYS A 32 -8.67 8.48 9.33
CA CYS A 32 -7.74 8.80 10.42
C CYS A 32 -8.44 9.47 11.61
N VAL A 33 -7.88 9.27 12.80
CA VAL A 33 -8.33 9.89 14.05
C VAL A 33 -7.34 10.97 14.48
N ASP A 34 -7.75 12.23 14.35
CA ASP A 34 -6.87 13.39 14.60
C ASP A 34 -6.41 13.53 16.06
N SER A 35 -7.15 12.95 17.01
CA SER A 35 -6.79 12.98 18.43
C SER A 35 -5.70 11.97 18.83
N ILE A 36 -5.24 11.13 17.89
CA ILE A 36 -4.21 10.12 18.14
C ILE A 36 -2.91 10.58 17.49
N ASP A 37 -1.83 10.58 18.29
CA ASP A 37 -0.50 10.88 17.79
C ASP A 37 -0.04 9.86 16.73
N SER A 38 0.69 10.36 15.73
CA SER A 38 1.32 9.49 14.72
C SER A 38 2.25 8.46 15.34
N THR A 39 2.06 7.19 14.97
CA THR A 39 3.07 6.16 15.24
C THR A 39 4.21 6.18 14.22
N THR A 40 3.94 6.70 13.02
CA THR A 40 4.89 6.81 11.90
C THR A 40 5.23 8.26 11.56
N LYS A 41 5.78 8.98 12.54
CA LYS A 41 6.15 10.40 12.39
C LYS A 41 7.13 10.58 11.23
N VAL A 42 6.77 11.47 10.29
CA VAL A 42 7.56 11.75 9.07
C VAL A 42 8.98 12.22 9.40
N GLU A 43 9.18 12.89 10.54
CA GLU A 43 10.50 13.35 11.01
C GLU A 43 11.53 12.22 11.22
N HIS A 44 11.07 10.98 11.43
CA HIS A 44 11.95 9.81 11.53
C HIS A 44 12.34 9.22 10.17
N PHE A 45 11.91 9.86 9.09
CA PHE A 45 12.12 9.39 7.73
C PHE A 45 12.74 10.49 6.86
N ARG A 46 13.69 10.09 6.01
CA ARG A 46 14.23 10.95 4.95
C ARG A 46 13.67 10.49 3.61
N ILE A 47 12.78 11.28 3.03
CA ILE A 47 12.17 11.02 1.72
C ILE A 47 13.17 11.38 0.63
N ASN A 48 13.44 10.43 -0.28
CA ASN A 48 14.29 10.65 -1.43
C ASN A 48 13.44 10.90 -2.71
N ASN A 49 13.96 11.70 -3.64
CA ASN A 49 13.24 12.04 -4.88
C ASN A 49 13.17 10.89 -5.90
N ASN A 50 13.91 9.80 -5.66
CA ASN A 50 13.98 8.64 -6.53
C ASN A 50 12.91 7.57 -6.21
N GLY A 51 12.00 7.83 -5.26
CA GLY A 51 10.94 6.87 -4.88
C GLY A 51 11.34 5.91 -3.77
N THR A 52 12.39 6.24 -3.01
CA THR A 52 12.74 5.54 -1.76
C THR A 52 12.55 6.45 -0.54
N VAL A 53 12.52 5.84 0.64
CA VAL A 53 12.48 6.54 1.92
C VAL A 53 13.35 5.84 2.94
N LEU A 54 14.25 6.57 3.59
CA LEU A 54 15.13 6.06 4.64
C LEU A 54 14.44 6.19 6.00
N ASP A 55 14.25 5.09 6.72
CA ASP A 55 13.96 5.08 8.17
C ASP A 55 15.27 5.31 8.93
N THR A 56 15.42 6.51 9.51
CA THR A 56 16.67 6.92 10.17
C THR A 56 16.88 6.26 11.53
N ARG A 57 15.81 5.73 12.15
CA ARG A 57 15.90 5.04 13.44
C ARG A 57 16.41 3.60 13.28
N ARG A 58 16.06 2.96 12.15
CA ARG A 58 16.43 1.58 11.85
C ARG A 58 17.61 1.44 10.89
N ASN A 59 18.03 2.52 10.24
CA ASN A 59 19.02 2.50 9.16
C ASN A 59 18.62 1.53 8.04
N ILE A 60 17.36 1.61 7.61
CA ILE A 60 16.83 0.81 6.51
C ILE A 60 16.18 1.74 5.48
N GLU A 61 16.37 1.43 4.20
CA GLU A 61 15.75 2.16 3.11
C GLU A 61 14.63 1.32 2.50
N TRP A 62 13.47 1.96 2.32
CA TRP A 62 12.28 1.35 1.77
C TRP A 62 12.04 1.81 0.34
N MET A 63 11.53 0.91 -0.49
CA MET A 63 10.80 1.31 -1.69
C MET A 63 9.47 1.95 -1.28
N ARG A 64 9.17 3.15 -1.81
CA ARG A 64 7.88 3.85 -1.56
C ARG A 64 6.73 3.29 -2.37
N CYS A 65 7.00 2.60 -3.47
CA CYS A 65 6.01 1.83 -4.20
C CYS A 65 6.05 0.36 -3.81
N SER A 66 4.89 -0.28 -3.88
CA SER A 66 4.81 -1.74 -3.77
C SER A 66 5.35 -2.38 -5.04
N VAL A 67 5.81 -3.62 -4.98
CA VAL A 67 6.26 -4.34 -6.19
C VAL A 67 5.09 -4.45 -7.17
N GLY A 68 5.36 -4.21 -8.47
CA GLY A 68 4.34 -4.10 -9.53
C GLY A 68 3.91 -2.66 -9.83
N GLN A 69 4.16 -1.72 -8.91
CA GLN A 69 3.93 -0.29 -9.13
C GLN A 69 5.22 0.42 -9.59
N THR A 70 5.07 1.59 -10.21
CA THR A 70 6.17 2.44 -10.67
C THR A 70 6.12 3.81 -10.02
N TRP A 71 7.28 4.36 -9.67
CA TRP A 71 7.43 5.74 -9.19
C TRP A 71 7.39 6.72 -10.37
N GLN A 72 6.36 7.57 -10.44
CA GLN A 72 6.16 8.56 -11.50
C GLN A 72 5.55 9.83 -10.89
N ASP A 73 6.11 10.99 -11.21
CA ASP A 73 5.59 12.31 -10.79
C ASP A 73 5.29 12.44 -9.28
N GLY A 74 6.21 11.94 -8.44
CA GLY A 74 6.07 12.05 -6.98
C GLY A 74 5.05 11.08 -6.36
N LYS A 75 4.49 10.14 -7.13
CA LYS A 75 3.51 9.15 -6.69
C LYS A 75 3.82 7.75 -7.22
N CYS A 76 3.15 6.76 -6.63
CA CYS A 76 3.15 5.40 -7.15
C CYS A 76 1.96 5.21 -8.11
N ALA A 77 2.24 4.64 -9.27
CA ALA A 77 1.26 4.35 -10.31
C ALA A 77 1.25 2.86 -10.67
N GLY A 78 0.11 2.37 -11.16
CA GLY A 78 -0.11 0.96 -11.47
C GLY A 78 -0.66 0.16 -10.29
N THR A 79 -0.82 -1.14 -10.51
CA THR A 79 -1.39 -2.08 -9.55
C THR A 79 -0.26 -2.90 -8.93
N PRO A 80 -0.25 -3.09 -7.59
CA PRO A 80 0.71 -3.97 -6.97
C PRO A 80 0.53 -5.41 -7.47
N HIS A 81 1.64 -6.10 -7.66
CA HIS A 81 1.62 -7.54 -7.88
C HIS A 81 1.39 -8.25 -6.56
N VAL A 82 0.56 -9.28 -6.61
CA VAL A 82 0.37 -10.24 -5.51
C VAL A 82 0.91 -11.59 -5.95
N MET A 83 1.58 -12.30 -5.05
CA MET A 83 2.19 -13.60 -5.36
C MET A 83 2.39 -14.44 -4.10
N SER A 84 2.75 -15.71 -4.29
CA SER A 84 3.12 -16.60 -3.18
C SER A 84 4.37 -16.11 -2.47
N TRP A 85 4.59 -16.58 -1.24
CA TRP A 85 5.71 -16.18 -0.42
C TRP A 85 7.07 -16.56 -1.04
N GLU A 86 7.19 -17.76 -1.61
CA GLU A 86 8.42 -18.18 -2.29
C GLU A 86 8.73 -17.29 -3.50
N LYS A 87 7.69 -16.93 -4.27
CA LYS A 87 7.85 -16.02 -5.41
C LYS A 87 8.20 -14.62 -4.95
N ALA A 88 7.69 -14.19 -3.80
CA ALA A 88 8.02 -12.91 -3.19
C ALA A 88 9.50 -12.82 -2.78
N LEU A 89 10.02 -13.85 -2.11
CA LEU A 89 11.43 -13.93 -1.78
C LEU A 89 12.31 -13.88 -3.02
N ALA A 90 12.03 -14.74 -4.00
CA ALA A 90 12.79 -14.79 -5.24
C ALA A 90 12.74 -13.46 -6.02
N THR A 91 11.60 -12.77 -5.99
CA THR A 91 11.45 -11.45 -6.62
C THR A 91 12.27 -10.40 -5.89
N ALA A 92 12.28 -10.41 -4.55
CA ALA A 92 13.07 -9.49 -3.76
C ALA A 92 14.57 -9.69 -3.99
N GLU A 93 15.06 -10.93 -3.92
CA GLU A 93 16.48 -11.27 -4.12
C GLU A 93 16.99 -10.95 -5.53
N ALA A 94 16.13 -11.08 -6.54
CA ALA A 94 16.46 -10.75 -7.93
C ALA A 94 16.32 -9.24 -8.24
N SER A 95 15.82 -8.43 -7.32
CA SER A 95 15.51 -7.02 -7.59
C SER A 95 16.77 -6.16 -7.72
N GLN A 96 16.89 -5.48 -8.86
CA GLN A 96 17.90 -4.47 -9.12
C GLN A 96 17.21 -3.12 -9.33
N LEU A 97 17.03 -2.38 -8.25
CA LEU A 97 16.26 -1.14 -8.24
C LEU A 97 17.09 -0.02 -7.66
N LYS A 98 17.01 1.16 -8.28
CA LYS A 98 17.66 2.39 -7.78
C LYS A 98 19.17 2.20 -7.55
N GLU A 99 19.82 1.46 -8.46
CA GLU A 99 21.27 1.14 -8.43
C GLU A 99 21.70 0.18 -7.32
N TYR A 100 20.73 -0.46 -6.64
CA TYR A 100 20.99 -1.43 -5.57
C TYR A 100 20.41 -2.81 -5.90
N ASN A 101 21.07 -3.85 -5.39
CA ASN A 101 20.77 -5.26 -5.62
C ASN A 101 20.66 -6.09 -4.32
N ASP A 102 20.64 -5.43 -3.17
CA ASP A 102 20.52 -5.98 -1.81
C ASP A 102 19.12 -5.78 -1.22
N TRP A 103 18.12 -5.64 -2.11
CA TRP A 103 16.73 -5.57 -1.72
C TRP A 103 16.24 -6.92 -1.17
N ARG A 104 15.41 -6.86 -0.15
CA ARG A 104 14.81 -8.03 0.49
C ARG A 104 13.37 -7.77 0.90
N LEU A 105 12.67 -8.83 1.25
CA LEU A 105 11.46 -8.69 2.04
C LEU A 105 11.81 -8.15 3.45
N PRO A 106 10.94 -7.31 4.03
CA PRO A 106 11.10 -6.85 5.39
C PRO A 106 10.80 -7.98 6.37
N THR A 107 11.42 -7.93 7.54
CA THR A 107 10.99 -8.75 8.67
C THR A 107 9.62 -8.30 9.16
N ILE A 108 8.96 -9.13 9.97
CA ILE A 108 7.68 -8.76 10.59
C ILE A 108 7.77 -7.50 11.46
N HIS A 109 8.89 -7.31 12.17
CA HIS A 109 9.11 -6.13 12.99
C HIS A 109 9.30 -4.87 12.15
N GLU A 110 10.03 -4.96 11.04
CA GLU A 110 10.23 -3.83 10.13
C GLU A 110 8.92 -3.43 9.47
N LEU A 111 8.16 -4.38 8.91
CA LEU A 111 6.92 -4.03 8.22
C LEU A 111 5.82 -3.56 9.18
N SER A 112 5.72 -4.17 10.36
CA SER A 112 4.78 -3.69 11.39
C SER A 112 5.15 -2.28 11.87
N SER A 113 6.42 -1.90 11.83
CA SER A 113 6.85 -0.58 12.31
C SER A 113 6.44 0.60 11.43
N ILE A 114 5.98 0.32 10.20
CA ILE A 114 5.44 1.33 9.29
C ILE A 114 3.90 1.34 9.30
N ALA A 115 3.24 0.53 10.14
CA ALA A 115 1.81 0.65 10.38
C ALA A 115 1.49 1.93 11.15
N GLU A 116 0.52 2.69 10.64
CA GLU A 116 0.05 3.94 11.25
C GLU A 116 -1.22 3.67 12.05
N LEU A 117 -1.10 3.62 13.39
CA LEU A 117 -2.22 3.22 14.26
C LEU A 117 -3.30 4.29 14.37
N ARG A 118 -3.02 5.54 13.97
CA ARG A 118 -4.04 6.57 13.92
C ARG A 118 -4.97 6.44 12.72
N CYS A 119 -4.63 5.63 11.73
CA CYS A 119 -5.34 5.52 10.47
C CYS A 119 -5.69 4.08 10.11
N GLN A 120 -6.68 3.91 9.23
CA GLN A 120 -7.06 2.64 8.63
C GLN A 120 -7.44 2.86 7.16
N GLN A 121 -7.55 1.77 6.41
CA GLN A 121 -7.98 1.79 5.00
C GLN A 121 -7.20 2.75 4.08
N PRO A 122 -5.85 2.72 4.02
CA PRO A 122 -4.95 1.80 4.72
C PRO A 122 -4.34 2.38 6.00
N ALA A 123 -3.95 1.52 6.95
CA ALA A 123 -3.25 1.85 8.20
C ALA A 123 -1.74 2.08 7.99
N ILE A 124 -1.38 3.07 7.18
CA ILE A 124 0.00 3.44 6.85
C ILE A 124 0.10 4.93 6.54
N ASN A 125 1.22 5.59 6.83
CA ASN A 125 1.38 7.00 6.48
C ASN A 125 1.54 7.18 4.97
N LEU A 126 0.50 7.74 4.32
CA LEU A 126 0.44 7.91 2.87
C LEU A 126 1.40 8.98 2.32
N ILE A 127 1.96 9.85 3.17
CA ILE A 127 3.06 10.73 2.77
C ILE A 127 4.32 9.90 2.53
N LEU A 128 4.60 8.92 3.38
CA LEU A 128 5.78 8.06 3.26
C LEU A 128 5.58 6.98 2.19
N PHE A 129 4.40 6.34 2.18
CA PHE A 129 4.09 5.17 1.37
C PHE A 129 2.79 5.37 0.55
N PRO A 130 2.84 6.17 -0.52
CA PRO A 130 1.65 6.50 -1.32
C PRO A 130 1.11 5.29 -2.10
N ALA A 131 -0.18 5.31 -2.40
CA ALA A 131 -0.89 4.26 -3.15
C ALA A 131 -0.62 2.83 -2.63
N THR A 132 -0.50 2.68 -1.31
CA THR A 132 -0.38 1.37 -0.66
C THR A 132 -1.66 0.57 -0.86
N PHE A 133 -1.52 -0.72 -1.17
CA PHE A 133 -2.63 -1.64 -1.27
C PHE A 133 -3.27 -1.85 0.10
N THR A 134 -4.58 -1.74 0.18
CA THR A 134 -5.34 -2.03 1.39
C THR A 134 -5.52 -3.53 1.52
N GLY A 135 -4.55 -4.20 2.14
CA GLY A 135 -4.58 -5.64 2.30
C GLY A 135 -3.24 -6.19 2.79
N ASP A 136 -3.01 -7.47 2.47
CA ASP A 136 -1.88 -8.23 3.00
C ASP A 136 -0.58 -7.96 2.28
N TYR A 137 0.49 -7.83 3.06
CA TYR A 137 1.86 -7.73 2.60
C TYR A 137 2.74 -8.81 3.22
N TRP A 138 3.48 -9.52 2.36
CA TRP A 138 4.48 -10.51 2.78
C TRP A 138 5.63 -9.88 3.56
N THR A 139 6.03 -10.60 4.61
CA THR A 139 7.30 -10.41 5.31
C THR A 139 8.22 -11.59 5.00
N GLY A 140 9.53 -11.41 5.16
CA GLY A 140 10.51 -12.50 5.09
C GLY A 140 10.55 -13.39 6.34
N THR A 141 9.64 -13.20 7.29
CA THR A 141 9.64 -13.94 8.57
C THR A 141 8.74 -15.18 8.46
N GLU A 142 9.34 -16.36 8.58
CA GLU A 142 8.59 -17.63 8.65
C GLU A 142 7.86 -17.80 9.99
N PHE A 143 6.80 -18.60 10.00
CA PHE A 143 6.14 -18.97 11.24
C PHE A 143 6.81 -20.20 11.86
N ALA A 144 7.46 -20.03 13.00
CA ALA A 144 8.28 -21.07 13.63
C ALA A 144 7.53 -22.39 13.91
N ASN A 145 6.22 -22.34 14.15
CA ASN A 145 5.45 -23.52 14.52
C ASN A 145 4.86 -24.26 13.30
N ASN A 146 4.96 -23.70 12.09
CA ASN A 146 4.51 -24.36 10.87
C ASN A 146 5.29 -23.85 9.65
N SER A 147 6.12 -24.72 9.06
CA SER A 147 6.96 -24.42 7.90
C SER A 147 6.19 -24.00 6.66
N ASP A 148 4.91 -24.35 6.56
CA ASP A 148 4.04 -24.00 5.43
C ASP A 148 3.48 -22.58 5.57
N MET A 149 3.77 -21.88 6.68
CA MET A 149 3.23 -20.56 6.99
C MET A 149 4.32 -19.50 7.14
N ALA A 150 3.96 -18.26 6.83
CA ALA A 150 4.79 -17.08 7.02
C ALA A 150 3.96 -15.91 7.55
N TRP A 151 4.62 -14.91 8.10
CA TRP A 151 3.98 -13.72 8.65
C TRP A 151 3.63 -12.69 7.56
N LEU A 152 2.47 -12.07 7.73
CA LEU A 152 1.94 -10.97 6.95
C LEU A 152 1.72 -9.75 7.84
N VAL A 153 1.67 -8.57 7.22
CA VAL A 153 1.04 -7.38 7.79
C VAL A 153 -0.12 -6.97 6.88
N ASN A 154 -1.31 -6.84 7.45
CA ASN A 154 -2.51 -6.36 6.78
C ASN A 154 -2.63 -4.85 7.01
N PHE A 155 -2.45 -4.05 5.95
CA PHE A 155 -2.60 -2.60 6.04
C PHE A 155 -4.06 -2.13 5.98
N SER A 156 -5.07 -3.00 6.01
CA SER A 156 -6.45 -2.53 6.19
C SER A 156 -6.63 -1.92 7.59
N TYR A 157 -6.03 -2.57 8.60
CA TYR A 157 -6.12 -2.17 10.02
C TYR A 157 -4.76 -2.12 10.75
N GLY A 158 -3.65 -2.47 10.08
CA GLY A 158 -2.31 -2.39 10.67
C GLY A 158 -1.96 -3.61 11.53
N GLU A 159 -2.58 -4.75 11.26
CA GLU A 159 -2.48 -5.97 12.05
C GLU A 159 -1.50 -6.96 11.41
N ASN A 160 -0.84 -7.79 12.23
CA ASN A 160 -0.09 -8.94 11.74
C ASN A 160 -0.84 -10.25 11.97
N HIS A 161 -0.62 -11.21 11.08
CA HIS A 161 -1.13 -12.56 11.20
C HIS A 161 -0.28 -13.51 10.34
N THR A 162 -0.54 -14.80 10.41
CA THR A 162 0.14 -15.81 9.59
C THR A 162 -0.79 -16.35 8.51
N ALA A 163 -0.23 -16.72 7.36
CA ALA A 163 -0.97 -17.40 6.30
C ALA A 163 -0.11 -18.48 5.65
N LYS A 164 -0.76 -19.39 4.90
CA LYS A 164 -0.05 -20.37 4.06
C LYS A 164 0.82 -19.64 3.05
N LYS A 165 2.05 -20.11 2.84
CA LYS A 165 3.01 -19.54 1.89
C LYS A 165 2.48 -19.52 0.44
N SER A 166 1.51 -20.39 0.11
CA SER A 166 0.81 -20.41 -1.18
C SER A 166 -0.22 -19.28 -1.38
N THR A 167 -0.59 -18.54 -0.32
CA THR A 167 -1.50 -17.38 -0.42
C THR A 167 -0.85 -16.27 -1.26
N SER A 168 -1.66 -15.51 -2.00
CA SER A 168 -1.18 -14.33 -2.72
C SER A 168 -1.29 -13.08 -1.86
N ALA A 169 -0.16 -12.40 -1.63
CA ALA A 169 -0.12 -11.10 -0.95
C ALA A 169 0.83 -10.15 -1.68
N ALA A 170 0.66 -8.85 -1.42
CA ALA A 170 1.53 -7.81 -1.97
C ALA A 170 2.90 -7.82 -1.27
N MET A 171 3.84 -7.00 -1.74
CA MET A 171 5.10 -6.80 -1.05
C MET A 171 5.66 -5.41 -1.27
N ARG A 172 6.51 -5.03 -0.32
CA ARG A 172 7.27 -3.80 -0.31
C ARG A 172 8.70 -4.16 0.06
N LEU A 173 9.66 -3.70 -0.73
CA LEU A 173 11.05 -4.05 -0.53
C LEU A 173 11.72 -3.09 0.46
N VAL A 174 12.66 -3.64 1.21
CA VAL A 174 13.55 -2.91 2.10
C VAL A 174 14.98 -3.37 1.87
N ARG A 175 15.94 -2.51 2.20
CA ARG A 175 17.36 -2.83 2.24
C ARG A 175 18.02 -2.17 3.44
N SER A 176 19.21 -2.66 3.81
CA SER A 176 20.05 -1.99 4.80
C SER A 176 20.59 -0.69 4.21
N ALA A 177 20.53 0.40 4.96
CA ALA A 177 21.16 1.66 4.57
C ALA A 177 22.59 1.70 5.10
N HIS A 178 23.57 1.43 4.24
CA HIS A 178 24.97 1.64 4.56
C HIS A 178 25.29 3.14 4.49
N ARG A 179 25.99 3.65 5.49
CA ARG A 179 26.51 5.02 5.50
C ARG A 179 27.72 5.14 4.58
#